data_AF-A0A919D2G1-F1
#
_entry.id   AF-A0A919D2G1-F1
#
_cell.length_a   1.000
_cell.length_b   1.000
_cell.length_c   1.000
_cell.angle_alpha   90.00
_cell.angle_beta   90.00
_cell.angle_gamma   90.00
#
_symmetry.space_group_name_H-M   'P 1'
#
loop_
_entity.id
_entity.type
_entity.pdbx_description
1 polymer ?
#
loop_
_entity_poly.entity_id
_entity_poly.type
_entity_poly.pdbx_seq_one_letter_code
_entity_poly.pdbx_strand_id
1 'polypeptide(L)'
;MTTPEPDQSQAPRPEERLEQAVRAAEQALIEYEIAVETFRVEVENFSRLHERKLGPLYLRIEELDAEIAEAKAARTGDPEDIRRAEEARARVLPIPGVEELLNGWMDGHGLFPEAAAMLTDQAVRPPERVRPSEEARKLYRELARKAHPDLAQEEAERQRREEFITRVNAAYARGDAALLKELAEEWAAGPVPPERRPSPAEELYARLEWLAQRKELLTLVARELEEGAIAGMLRLAPDDPDGLLDEIAGKLRSDIAQREAELAALLAQD
;
A
#
# COMPACT_ATOMS: atom_id res chain seq x y z
N MET A 1 1.64 56.17 47.20
CA MET A 1 2.26 54.92 46.71
C MET A 1 1.14 53.92 46.54
N THR A 2 0.80 53.58 45.30
CA THR A 2 -0.20 52.55 45.00
C THR A 2 0.46 51.62 44.01
N THR A 3 0.95 50.49 44.50
CA THR A 3 1.57 49.43 43.70
C THR A 3 0.45 48.73 42.93
N PRO A 4 0.50 48.61 41.60
CA PRO A 4 -0.42 47.74 40.89
C PRO A 4 0.01 46.29 41.09
N GLU A 5 -0.93 45.44 41.46
CA GLU A 5 -0.77 43.98 41.52
C GLU A 5 -0.41 43.44 40.12
N PRO A 6 0.43 42.40 40.02
CA PRO A 6 0.79 41.82 38.74
C PRO A 6 -0.40 41.05 38.17
N ASP A 7 -0.67 41.33 36.90
CA ASP A 7 -1.61 40.64 36.04
C ASP A 7 -1.36 39.11 36.10
N GLN A 8 -2.27 38.39 36.76
CA GLN A 8 -2.24 36.94 36.80
C GLN A 8 -2.63 36.42 35.41
N SER A 9 -1.62 36.12 34.59
CA SER A 9 -1.81 35.45 33.31
C SER A 9 -2.61 34.15 33.54
N GLN A 10 -3.89 34.14 33.16
CA GLN A 10 -4.76 32.99 33.28
C GLN A 10 -4.20 31.83 32.46
N ALA A 11 -3.97 30.69 33.11
CA ALA A 11 -3.53 29.48 32.43
C ALA A 11 -4.53 29.09 31.32
N PRO A 12 -4.06 28.71 30.11
CA PRO A 12 -4.93 28.42 28.99
C PRO A 12 -5.90 27.28 29.30
N ARG A 13 -7.12 27.40 28.77
CA ARG A 13 -8.20 26.43 29.01
C ARG A 13 -7.74 25.04 28.51
N PRO A 14 -8.19 23.94 29.14
CA PRO A 14 -7.80 22.59 28.72
C PRO A 14 -8.02 22.32 27.22
N GLU A 15 -9.10 22.85 26.65
CA GLU A 15 -9.43 22.74 25.21
C GLU A 15 -8.44 23.50 24.33
N GLU A 16 -8.04 24.72 24.71
CA GLU A 16 -7.03 25.52 23.99
C GLU A 16 -5.67 24.81 23.99
N ARG A 17 -5.30 24.17 25.11
CA ARG A 17 -4.09 23.34 25.20
C ARG A 17 -4.16 22.11 24.31
N LEU A 18 -5.33 21.47 24.22
CA LEU A 18 -5.53 20.31 23.35
C LEU A 18 -5.42 20.69 21.87
N GLU A 19 -6.07 21.78 21.45
CA GLU A 19 -5.93 22.28 20.09
C GLU A 19 -4.48 22.67 19.74
N GLN A 20 -3.75 23.28 20.68
CA GLN A 20 -2.34 23.60 20.47
C GLN A 20 -1.49 22.33 20.33
N ALA A 21 -1.77 21.30 21.14
CA ALA A 21 -1.08 20.01 21.04
C ALA A 21 -1.36 19.32 19.71
N VAL A 22 -2.62 19.33 19.23
CA VAL A 22 -2.99 18.78 17.92
C VAL A 22 -2.24 19.51 16.81
N ARG A 23 -2.25 20.84 16.79
CA ARG A 23 -1.53 21.63 15.78
C ARG A 23 -0.02 21.36 15.78
N ALA A 24 0.59 21.25 16.97
CA ALA A 24 2.00 20.92 17.09
C ALA A 24 2.31 19.50 16.57
N ALA A 25 1.44 18.52 16.87
CA ALA A 25 1.57 17.16 16.38
C ALA A 25 1.39 17.07 14.85
N GLU A 26 0.45 17.83 14.28
CA GLU A 26 0.26 17.94 12.83
C GLU A 26 1.50 18.49 12.14
N GLN A 27 2.06 19.60 12.65
CA GLN A 27 3.26 20.20 12.08
C GLN A 27 4.46 19.25 12.15
N ALA A 28 4.66 18.59 13.30
CA ALA A 28 5.73 17.61 13.47
C ALA A 28 5.56 16.39 12.54
N LEU A 29 4.32 15.95 12.30
CA LEU A 29 4.05 14.86 11.37
C LEU A 29 4.35 15.25 9.93
N ILE A 30 3.99 16.46 9.52
CA ILE A 30 4.30 16.99 8.18
C ILE A 30 5.81 17.06 7.96
N GLU A 31 6.56 17.60 8.93
CA GLU A 31 8.02 17.66 8.86
C GLU A 31 8.65 16.26 8.79
N TYR A 32 8.13 15.33 9.57
CA TYR A 32 8.59 13.94 9.54
C TYR A 32 8.29 13.26 8.20
N GLU A 33 7.09 13.45 7.66
CA GLU A 33 6.71 12.90 6.34
C GLU A 33 7.61 13.47 5.23
N ILE A 34 7.89 14.77 5.24
CA ILE A 34 8.82 15.39 4.29
C ILE A 34 10.22 14.79 4.42
N ALA A 35 10.71 14.56 5.64
CA ALA A 35 12.03 13.97 5.86
C ALA A 35 12.11 12.54 5.33
N VAL A 36 11.12 11.69 5.66
CA VAL A 36 11.04 10.30 5.17
C VAL A 36 10.98 10.29 3.64
N GLU A 37 10.20 11.19 3.06
CA GLU A 37 10.04 11.24 1.61
C GLU A 37 11.28 11.73 0.89
N THR A 38 11.97 12.72 1.45
CA THR A 38 13.26 13.19 0.94
C THR A 38 14.27 12.05 0.94
N PHE A 39 14.38 11.32 2.05
CA PHE A 39 15.28 10.18 2.16
C PHE A 39 14.92 9.05 1.18
N ARG A 40 13.62 8.75 1.00
CA ARG A 40 13.16 7.76 0.01
C ARG A 40 13.64 8.12 -1.40
N VAL A 41 13.49 9.38 -1.79
CA VAL A 41 13.93 9.87 -3.11
C VAL A 41 15.46 9.77 -3.26
N GLU A 42 16.22 10.07 -2.20
CA GLU A 42 17.68 9.89 -2.20
C GLU A 42 18.07 8.42 -2.40
N VAL A 43 17.45 7.50 -1.67
CA VAL A 43 17.66 6.05 -1.83
C VAL A 43 17.34 5.60 -3.26
N GLU A 44 16.21 6.03 -3.83
CA GLU A 44 15.78 5.65 -5.18
C GLU A 44 16.74 6.19 -6.25
N ASN A 45 17.18 7.44 -6.12
CA ASN A 45 18.13 8.06 -7.03
C ASN A 45 19.50 7.38 -6.97
N PHE A 46 19.97 7.06 -5.76
CA PHE A 46 21.21 6.33 -5.59
C PHE A 46 21.12 4.90 -6.12
N SER A 47 19.98 4.20 -5.93
CA SER A 47 19.76 2.85 -6.49
C SER A 47 19.87 2.88 -8.02
N ARG A 48 19.21 3.83 -8.67
CA ARG A 48 19.32 4.03 -10.14
C ARG A 48 20.76 4.29 -10.57
N LEU A 49 21.50 5.11 -9.83
CA LEU A 49 22.88 5.41 -10.14
C LEU A 49 23.79 4.18 -9.96
N HIS A 50 23.61 3.45 -8.86
CA HIS A 50 24.28 2.20 -8.55
C HIS A 50 24.05 1.16 -9.65
N GLU A 51 22.79 0.90 -10.03
CA GLU A 51 22.44 -0.02 -11.11
C GLU A 51 23.08 0.39 -12.44
N ARG A 52 23.00 1.67 -12.80
CA ARG A 52 23.58 2.18 -14.04
C ARG A 52 25.11 2.07 -14.08
N LYS A 53 25.80 2.38 -12.98
CA LYS A 53 27.27 2.39 -12.92
C LYS A 53 27.86 0.99 -12.71
N LEU A 54 27.26 0.20 -11.80
CA LEU A 54 27.83 -1.06 -11.34
C LEU A 54 27.14 -2.29 -11.95
N GLY A 55 25.87 -2.21 -12.31
CA GLY A 55 25.10 -3.31 -12.90
C GLY A 55 25.82 -3.98 -14.08
N PRO A 56 26.27 -3.23 -15.11
CA PRO A 56 27.03 -3.81 -16.23
C PRO A 56 28.34 -4.49 -15.81
N LEU A 57 28.99 -4.01 -14.75
CA LEU A 57 30.24 -4.60 -14.25
C LEU A 57 29.97 -5.92 -13.52
N TYR A 58 28.92 -5.99 -12.70
CA TYR A 58 28.51 -7.24 -12.07
C TYR A 58 28.13 -8.30 -13.11
N LEU A 59 27.32 -7.92 -14.10
CA LEU A 59 26.95 -8.84 -15.19
C LEU A 59 28.18 -9.32 -15.96
N ARG A 60 29.16 -8.44 -16.22
CA ARG A 60 30.40 -8.85 -16.89
C ARG A 60 31.22 -9.83 -16.05
N ILE A 61 31.27 -9.65 -14.73
CA ILE A 61 31.95 -10.59 -13.82
C ILE A 61 31.26 -11.96 -13.86
N GLU A 62 29.92 -12.00 -13.79
CA GLU A 62 29.16 -13.25 -13.84
C GLU A 62 29.35 -13.99 -15.17
N GLU A 63 29.34 -13.26 -16.29
CA GLU A 63 29.64 -13.82 -17.61
C GLU A 63 31.06 -14.40 -17.66
N LEU A 64 32.06 -13.65 -17.17
CA LEU A 64 33.45 -14.13 -17.14
C LEU A 64 33.63 -15.35 -16.23
N ASP A 65 32.95 -15.39 -15.09
CA ASP A 65 32.99 -16.56 -14.19
C ASP A 65 32.40 -17.80 -14.89
N ALA A 66 31.34 -17.64 -15.69
CA ALA A 66 30.79 -18.72 -16.53
C ALA A 66 31.77 -19.14 -17.64
N GLU A 67 32.31 -18.19 -18.41
CA GLU A 67 33.30 -18.45 -19.48
C GLU A 67 34.54 -19.17 -18.94
N ILE A 68 35.05 -18.78 -17.77
CA ILE A 68 36.20 -19.42 -17.11
C ILE A 68 35.87 -20.85 -16.69
N ALA A 69 34.67 -21.07 -16.10
CA ALA A 69 34.24 -22.40 -15.70
C ALA A 69 34.09 -23.33 -16.92
N GLU A 70 33.50 -22.83 -18.01
CA GLU A 70 33.35 -23.55 -19.28
C GLU A 70 34.71 -23.90 -19.90
N ALA A 71 35.64 -22.95 -19.95
CA ALA A 71 36.99 -23.20 -20.45
C ALA A 71 37.73 -24.26 -19.61
N LYS A 72 37.57 -24.22 -18.27
CA LYS A 72 38.13 -25.24 -17.38
C LYS A 72 37.51 -26.62 -17.66
N ALA A 73 36.19 -26.71 -17.74
CA ALA A 73 35.48 -27.95 -17.99
C ALA A 73 35.84 -28.58 -19.35
N ALA A 74 35.95 -27.76 -20.41
CA ALA A 74 36.36 -28.21 -21.73
C ALA A 74 37.77 -28.84 -21.71
N ARG A 75 38.67 -28.28 -20.90
CA ARG A 75 40.05 -28.75 -20.78
C ARG A 75 40.21 -29.99 -19.90
N THR A 76 39.54 -30.04 -18.75
CA THR A 76 39.68 -31.14 -17.79
C THR A 76 38.82 -32.34 -18.16
N GLY A 77 37.64 -32.11 -18.74
CA GLY A 77 36.61 -33.13 -18.93
C GLY A 77 36.09 -33.73 -17.61
N ASP A 78 36.38 -33.11 -16.47
CA ASP A 78 35.94 -33.56 -15.15
C ASP A 78 34.43 -33.32 -15.01
N PRO A 79 33.62 -34.34 -14.67
CA PRO A 79 32.19 -34.18 -14.40
C PRO A 79 31.85 -33.06 -13.41
N GLU A 80 32.69 -32.82 -12.40
CA GLU A 80 32.46 -31.73 -11.44
C GLU A 80 32.71 -30.35 -12.04
N ASP A 81 33.69 -30.21 -12.93
CA ASP A 81 33.95 -28.94 -13.61
C ASP A 81 32.86 -28.64 -14.65
N ILE A 82 32.37 -29.66 -15.36
CA ILE A 82 31.22 -29.55 -16.25
C ILE A 82 29.98 -29.08 -15.48
N ARG A 83 29.68 -29.70 -14.33
CA ARG A 83 28.56 -29.29 -13.47
C ARG A 83 28.69 -27.83 -13.02
N ARG A 84 29.89 -27.40 -12.60
CA ARG A 84 30.14 -26.01 -12.21
C ARG A 84 29.95 -25.03 -13.36
N ALA A 85 30.39 -25.39 -14.57
CA ALA A 85 30.19 -24.58 -15.76
C ALA A 85 28.69 -24.41 -16.08
N GLU A 86 27.93 -25.51 -16.06
CA GLU A 86 26.47 -25.47 -16.25
C GLU A 86 25.77 -24.61 -15.18
N GLU A 87 26.15 -24.76 -13.91
CA GLU A 87 25.61 -23.95 -12.81
C GLU A 87 25.95 -22.45 -12.96
N ALA A 88 27.17 -22.12 -13.38
CA ALA A 88 27.59 -20.73 -13.61
C ALA A 88 26.83 -20.12 -14.80
N ARG A 89 26.72 -20.85 -15.92
CA ARG A 89 25.97 -20.41 -17.09
C ARG A 89 24.48 -20.19 -16.80
N ALA A 90 23.89 -21.06 -15.99
CA ALA A 90 22.49 -20.93 -15.58
C ALA A 90 22.19 -19.67 -14.75
N ARG A 91 23.19 -19.09 -14.06
CA ARG A 91 23.04 -17.82 -13.33
C ARG A 91 23.00 -16.61 -14.24
N VAL A 92 23.72 -16.67 -15.36
CA VAL A 92 23.82 -15.57 -16.31
C VAL A 92 22.66 -15.55 -17.30
N LEU A 93 22.17 -16.73 -17.70
CA LEU A 93 21.04 -16.83 -18.61
C LEU A 93 19.74 -16.40 -17.93
N PRO A 94 18.93 -15.52 -18.57
CA PRO A 94 17.60 -15.23 -18.08
C PRO A 94 16.78 -16.53 -18.05
N ILE A 95 16.05 -16.75 -16.95
CA ILE A 95 15.22 -17.95 -16.77
C ILE A 95 14.18 -17.99 -17.90
N PRO A 96 14.22 -19.01 -18.79
CA PRO A 96 13.25 -19.12 -19.88
C PRO A 96 11.83 -19.18 -19.34
N GLY A 97 10.93 -18.36 -19.87
CA GLY A 97 9.50 -18.32 -19.50
C GLY A 97 9.13 -17.34 -18.38
N VAL A 98 10.08 -16.74 -17.65
CA VAL A 98 9.78 -15.69 -16.66
C VAL A 98 9.41 -14.37 -17.33
N GLU A 99 10.04 -14.06 -18.47
CA GLU A 99 9.74 -12.86 -19.26
C GLU A 99 8.35 -12.95 -19.93
N GLU A 100 7.89 -14.15 -20.29
CA GLU A 100 6.50 -14.41 -20.73
C GLU A 100 5.49 -14.35 -19.56
N LEU A 101 5.90 -14.77 -18.36
CA LEU A 101 5.05 -14.71 -17.16
C LEU A 101 4.85 -13.28 -16.65
N LEU A 102 5.91 -12.45 -16.65
CA LEU A 102 5.86 -11.06 -16.18
C LEU A 102 5.10 -10.15 -17.15
N ASN A 103 5.23 -10.36 -18.46
CA ASN A 103 4.49 -9.62 -19.48
C ASN A 103 2.98 -9.90 -19.49
N GLY A 104 2.50 -10.94 -18.78
CA GLY A 104 1.09 -11.29 -18.70
C GLY A 104 0.32 -10.67 -17.52
N TRP A 105 1.01 -10.12 -16.52
CA TRP A 105 0.38 -9.73 -15.23
C TRP A 105 0.53 -8.25 -14.90
N MET A 106 1.49 -7.54 -15.50
CA MET A 106 1.70 -6.11 -15.29
C MET A 106 2.15 -5.39 -16.56
N ASP A 107 1.77 -4.12 -16.70
CA ASP A 107 2.43 -3.17 -17.60
C ASP A 107 3.06 -2.02 -16.80
N GLY A 108 3.57 -1.00 -17.51
CA GLY A 108 4.16 0.20 -16.91
C GLY A 108 3.22 1.03 -16.02
N HIS A 109 1.96 0.64 -15.85
CA HIS A 109 0.98 1.26 -14.95
C HIS A 109 0.45 0.30 -13.85
N GLY A 110 0.97 -0.93 -13.73
CA GLY A 110 0.62 -1.89 -12.68
C GLY A 110 -0.17 -3.11 -13.19
N LEU A 111 -0.95 -3.74 -12.31
CA LEU A 111 -1.72 -4.96 -12.60
C LEU A 111 -2.77 -4.73 -13.71
N PHE A 112 -2.88 -5.70 -14.62
CA PHE A 112 -3.96 -5.68 -15.62
C PHE A 112 -5.35 -5.80 -14.97
N PRO A 113 -6.37 -5.08 -15.47
CA PRO A 113 -7.74 -5.09 -14.94
C PRO A 113 -8.37 -6.49 -14.81
N GLU A 114 -8.00 -7.43 -15.69
CA GLU A 114 -8.47 -8.81 -15.71
C GLU A 114 -7.96 -9.60 -14.49
N ALA A 115 -6.74 -9.33 -14.04
CA ALA A 115 -6.17 -9.92 -12.82
C ALA A 115 -6.87 -9.36 -11.56
N ALA A 116 -7.22 -8.08 -11.55
CA ALA A 116 -7.97 -7.44 -10.46
C ALA A 116 -9.44 -7.94 -10.37
N ALA A 117 -10.06 -8.25 -11.50
CA ALA A 117 -11.43 -8.78 -11.57
C ALA A 117 -11.53 -10.23 -11.07
N MET A 118 -10.53 -11.08 -11.38
CA MET A 118 -10.49 -12.45 -10.86
C MET A 118 -10.24 -12.51 -9.35
N LEU A 119 -9.54 -11.53 -8.78
CA LEU A 119 -9.24 -11.45 -7.35
C LEU A 119 -10.42 -10.93 -6.50
N THR A 120 -11.44 -10.32 -7.12
CA THR A 120 -12.52 -9.63 -6.40
C THR A 120 -13.89 -10.32 -6.52
N ASP A 121 -14.04 -11.31 -7.41
CA ASP A 121 -15.19 -12.23 -7.54
C ASP A 121 -16.59 -11.57 -7.48
N GLN A 122 -16.73 -10.32 -7.98
CA GLN A 122 -17.98 -9.57 -7.90
C GLN A 122 -18.91 -9.85 -9.09
N ALA A 123 -19.92 -10.69 -8.86
CA ALA A 123 -21.01 -10.94 -9.80
C ALA A 123 -22.16 -9.94 -9.61
N VAL A 124 -22.46 -9.15 -10.64
CA VAL A 124 -23.67 -8.30 -10.68
C VAL A 124 -24.87 -9.16 -11.09
N ARG A 125 -25.92 -9.22 -10.24
CA ARG A 125 -27.13 -10.02 -10.49
C ARG A 125 -28.27 -9.19 -11.12
N PRO A 126 -28.85 -9.65 -12.25
CA PRO A 126 -30.11 -9.10 -12.79
C PRO A 126 -31.35 -9.66 -12.05
N PRO A 127 -32.50 -8.95 -12.09
CA PRO A 127 -33.69 -9.27 -11.27
C PRO A 127 -34.41 -10.56 -11.70
N GLU A 128 -34.77 -11.40 -10.73
CA GLU A 128 -35.19 -12.79 -10.99
C GLU A 128 -36.68 -13.05 -11.27
N ARG A 129 -37.66 -12.18 -10.94
CA ARG A 129 -39.11 -12.56 -11.10
C ARG A 129 -40.09 -11.42 -11.40
N VAL A 130 -41.07 -11.72 -12.27
CA VAL A 130 -42.18 -10.84 -12.71
C VAL A 130 -43.35 -10.77 -11.69
N ARG A 131 -43.42 -11.69 -10.70
CA ARG A 131 -44.47 -11.67 -9.66
C ARG A 131 -43.92 -12.05 -8.26
N PRO A 132 -44.14 -11.20 -7.23
CA PRO A 132 -43.82 -11.52 -5.83
C PRO A 132 -44.63 -12.70 -5.27
N SER A 133 -44.07 -13.40 -4.28
CA SER A 133 -44.73 -14.51 -3.57
C SER A 133 -45.92 -14.04 -2.71
N GLU A 134 -46.81 -14.96 -2.31
CA GLU A 134 -47.92 -14.64 -1.40
C GLU A 134 -47.45 -14.13 -0.03
N GLU A 135 -46.32 -14.64 0.46
CA GLU A 135 -45.67 -14.16 1.68
C GLU A 135 -45.20 -12.70 1.54
N ALA A 136 -44.52 -12.37 0.44
CA ALA A 136 -44.10 -10.99 0.15
C ALA A 136 -45.30 -10.04 0.03
N ARG A 137 -46.41 -10.49 -0.59
CA ARG A 137 -47.66 -9.71 -0.67
C ARG A 137 -48.29 -9.45 0.69
N LYS A 138 -48.25 -10.42 1.60
CA LYS A 138 -48.78 -10.26 2.96
C LYS A 138 -47.94 -9.26 3.74
N LEU A 139 -46.61 -9.44 3.78
CA LEU A 139 -45.68 -8.55 4.48
C LEU A 139 -45.75 -7.12 3.95
N TYR A 140 -45.79 -6.96 2.63
CA TYR A 140 -45.93 -5.66 1.98
C TYR A 140 -47.22 -4.93 2.42
N ARG A 141 -48.38 -5.60 2.39
CA ARG A 141 -49.65 -4.98 2.82
C ARG A 141 -49.65 -4.58 4.29
N GLU A 142 -49.06 -5.40 5.15
CA GLU A 142 -48.95 -5.13 6.58
C GLU A 142 -48.03 -3.93 6.86
N LEU A 143 -46.88 -3.86 6.19
CA LEU A 143 -45.94 -2.75 6.31
C LEU A 143 -46.51 -1.45 5.73
N ALA A 144 -47.08 -1.50 4.53
CA ALA A 144 -47.68 -0.34 3.87
C ALA A 144 -48.81 0.27 4.72
N ARG A 145 -49.62 -0.56 5.38
CA ARG A 145 -50.70 -0.09 6.26
C ARG A 145 -50.18 0.56 7.54
N LYS A 146 -49.07 0.06 8.12
CA LYS A 146 -48.52 0.57 9.39
C LYS A 146 -47.65 1.80 9.19
N ALA A 147 -46.91 1.85 8.10
CA ALA A 147 -45.87 2.84 7.84
C ALA A 147 -46.27 3.91 6.81
N HIS A 148 -47.54 3.97 6.37
CA HIS A 148 -47.99 4.97 5.39
C HIS A 148 -47.71 6.40 5.89
N PRO A 149 -47.16 7.31 5.05
CA PRO A 149 -46.83 8.68 5.43
C PRO A 149 -48.06 9.49 5.87
N ASP A 150 -49.25 9.22 5.33
CA ASP A 150 -50.52 9.87 5.72
C ASP A 150 -50.92 9.64 7.19
N LEU A 151 -50.27 8.70 7.90
CA LEU A 151 -50.49 8.48 9.33
C LEU A 151 -49.63 9.40 10.21
N ALA A 152 -48.70 10.17 9.63
CA ALA A 152 -47.86 11.12 10.37
C ALA A 152 -48.56 12.46 10.61
N GLN A 153 -48.31 13.05 11.77
CA GLN A 153 -48.76 14.40 12.11
C GLN A 153 -47.64 15.44 11.98
N GLU A 154 -46.39 15.02 12.11
CA GLU A 154 -45.20 15.87 12.01
C GLU A 154 -44.45 15.65 10.70
N GLU A 155 -43.88 16.73 10.15
CA GLU A 155 -43.15 16.71 8.87
C GLU A 155 -41.95 15.75 8.89
N ALA A 156 -41.19 15.73 9.99
CA ALA A 156 -40.04 14.84 10.16
C ALA A 156 -40.44 13.36 10.24
N GLU A 157 -41.60 13.06 10.82
CA GLU A 157 -42.14 11.69 10.87
C GLU A 157 -42.67 11.27 9.49
N ARG A 158 -43.32 12.19 8.77
CA ARG A 158 -43.80 11.98 7.40
C ARG A 158 -42.67 11.60 6.47
N GLN A 159 -41.55 12.35 6.50
CA GLN A 159 -40.38 12.08 5.68
C GLN A 159 -39.76 10.71 5.98
N ARG A 160 -39.60 10.33 7.26
CA ARG A 160 -39.10 8.99 7.63
C ARG A 160 -39.99 7.87 7.11
N ARG A 161 -41.32 8.04 7.22
CA ARG A 161 -42.31 7.07 6.72
C ARG A 161 -42.26 6.96 5.20
N GLU A 162 -42.06 8.06 4.50
CA GLU A 162 -41.91 8.10 3.04
C GLU A 162 -40.65 7.36 2.57
N GLU A 163 -39.51 7.60 3.22
CA GLU A 163 -38.25 6.89 2.96
C GLU A 163 -38.38 5.38 3.25
N PHE A 164 -39.02 5.03 4.37
CA PHE A 164 -39.27 3.65 4.75
C PHE A 164 -40.19 2.94 3.75
N ILE A 165 -41.31 3.56 3.34
CA ILE A 165 -42.23 3.01 2.33
C ILE A 165 -41.54 2.83 0.98
N THR A 166 -40.63 3.74 0.61
CA THR A 166 -39.84 3.60 -0.62
C THR A 166 -38.99 2.33 -0.62
N ARG A 167 -38.33 2.01 0.51
CA ARG A 167 -37.55 0.77 0.69
C ARG A 167 -38.45 -0.48 0.64
N VAL A 168 -39.61 -0.44 1.29
CA VAL A 168 -40.62 -1.52 1.27
C VAL A 168 -41.14 -1.77 -0.16
N ASN A 169 -41.45 -0.71 -0.91
CA ASN A 169 -41.90 -0.80 -2.30
C ASN A 169 -40.83 -1.43 -3.19
N ALA A 170 -39.56 -1.06 -3.02
CA ALA A 170 -38.44 -1.60 -3.77
C ALA A 170 -38.20 -3.10 -3.47
N ALA A 171 -38.26 -3.50 -2.20
CA ALA A 171 -38.17 -4.90 -1.78
C ALA A 171 -39.32 -5.73 -2.37
N TYR A 172 -40.54 -5.19 -2.33
CA TYR A 172 -41.72 -5.85 -2.91
C TYR A 172 -41.64 -5.96 -4.43
N ALA A 173 -41.19 -4.93 -5.14
CA ALA A 173 -41.01 -4.97 -6.60
C ALA A 173 -40.02 -6.06 -7.05
N ARG A 174 -39.01 -6.37 -6.22
CA ARG A 174 -38.05 -7.46 -6.44
C ARG A 174 -38.54 -8.83 -5.95
N GLY A 175 -39.68 -8.89 -5.27
CA GLY A 175 -40.20 -10.12 -4.68
C GLY A 175 -39.40 -10.63 -3.48
N ASP A 176 -38.64 -9.77 -2.82
CA ASP A 176 -37.69 -10.11 -1.75
C ASP A 176 -38.42 -10.23 -0.39
N ALA A 177 -38.93 -11.43 -0.11
CA ALA A 177 -39.66 -11.72 1.12
C ALA A 177 -38.77 -11.68 2.37
N ALA A 178 -37.46 -11.93 2.25
CA ALA A 178 -36.52 -11.88 3.37
C ALA A 178 -36.31 -10.43 3.80
N LEU A 179 -35.99 -9.55 2.86
CA LEU A 179 -35.83 -8.12 3.13
C LEU A 179 -37.12 -7.48 3.67
N LEU A 180 -38.30 -7.92 3.21
CA LEU A 180 -39.57 -7.44 3.78
C LEU A 180 -39.78 -7.87 5.24
N LYS A 181 -39.20 -8.98 5.71
CA LYS A 181 -39.24 -9.37 7.14
C LYS A 181 -38.30 -8.51 7.96
N GLU A 182 -37.09 -8.30 7.49
CA GLU A 182 -36.10 -7.42 8.15
C GLU A 182 -36.65 -5.99 8.31
N LEU A 183 -37.27 -5.45 7.26
CA LEU A 183 -37.92 -4.14 7.32
C LEU A 183 -39.09 -4.11 8.32
N ALA A 184 -39.82 -5.22 8.50
CA ALA A 184 -40.88 -5.30 9.51
C ALA A 184 -40.34 -5.29 10.94
N GLU A 185 -39.19 -5.93 11.17
CA GLU A 185 -38.47 -5.88 12.44
C GLU A 185 -37.89 -4.47 12.71
N GLU A 186 -37.31 -3.83 11.70
CA GLU A 186 -36.81 -2.45 11.77
C GLU A 186 -37.94 -1.48 12.15
N TRP A 187 -39.11 -1.60 11.51
CA TRP A 187 -40.28 -0.77 11.84
C TRP A 187 -40.77 -1.00 13.28
N ALA A 188 -40.70 -2.24 13.77
CA ALA A 188 -41.08 -2.57 15.14
C ALA A 188 -40.06 -2.06 16.17
N ALA A 189 -38.78 -1.98 15.82
CA ALA A 189 -37.72 -1.42 16.67
C ALA A 189 -37.83 0.10 16.86
N GLY A 190 -38.48 0.80 15.92
CA GLY A 190 -38.72 2.25 16.02
C GLY A 190 -37.50 3.09 15.61
N PRO A 191 -37.59 4.43 15.68
CA PRO A 191 -36.53 5.31 15.20
C PRO A 191 -35.26 5.15 16.05
N VAL A 192 -34.14 4.91 15.39
CA VAL A 192 -32.81 4.98 16.02
C VAL A 192 -32.62 6.41 16.55
N PRO A 193 -32.23 6.58 17.83
CA PRO A 193 -31.94 7.91 18.37
C PRO A 193 -30.94 8.64 17.48
N PRO A 194 -31.08 9.98 17.30
CA PRO A 194 -30.12 10.73 16.51
C PRO A 194 -28.72 10.47 17.06
N GLU A 195 -27.80 10.04 16.17
CA GLU A 195 -26.43 9.76 16.54
C GLU A 195 -25.85 10.97 17.27
N ARG A 196 -25.31 10.74 18.47
CA ARG A 196 -24.64 11.78 19.24
C ARG A 196 -23.44 12.25 18.41
N ARG A 197 -23.48 13.49 17.95
CA ARG A 197 -22.33 14.11 17.31
C ARG A 197 -21.17 14.18 18.31
N PRO A 198 -19.94 13.85 17.90
CA PRO A 198 -18.77 14.02 18.74
C PRO A 198 -18.70 15.47 19.23
N SER A 199 -18.29 15.64 20.48
CA SER A 199 -17.90 16.95 21.00
C SER A 199 -16.59 17.42 20.34
N PRO A 200 -16.33 18.74 20.29
CA PRO A 200 -15.07 19.24 19.74
C PRO A 200 -13.82 18.61 20.38
N ALA A 201 -13.86 18.31 21.68
CA ALA A 201 -12.77 17.62 22.36
C ALA A 201 -12.60 16.16 21.88
N GLU A 202 -13.71 15.43 21.68
CA GLU A 202 -13.69 14.06 21.13
C GLU A 202 -13.11 14.04 19.71
N GLU A 203 -13.42 15.05 18.88
CA GLU A 203 -12.84 15.19 17.54
C GLU A 203 -11.32 15.42 17.60
N LEU A 204 -10.85 16.28 18.51
CA LEU A 204 -9.42 16.56 18.69
C LEU A 204 -8.65 15.33 19.20
N TYR A 205 -9.25 14.54 20.10
CA TYR A 205 -8.64 13.28 20.54
C TYR A 205 -8.56 12.25 19.40
N ALA A 206 -9.64 12.06 18.64
CA ALA A 206 -9.63 11.19 17.47
C ALA A 206 -8.58 11.63 16.43
N ARG A 207 -8.41 12.95 16.27
CA ARG A 207 -7.36 13.52 15.43
C ARG A 207 -5.96 13.18 15.94
N LEU A 208 -5.70 13.30 17.24
CA LEU A 208 -4.42 12.91 17.84
C LEU A 208 -4.12 11.42 17.68
N GLU A 209 -5.12 10.56 17.87
CA GLU A 209 -4.97 9.11 17.65
C GLU A 209 -4.62 8.81 16.20
N TRP A 210 -5.29 9.46 15.24
CA TRP A 210 -4.98 9.32 13.82
C TRP A 210 -3.55 9.79 13.51
N LEU A 211 -3.11 10.92 14.05
CA LEU A 211 -1.75 11.42 13.88
C LEU A 211 -0.70 10.45 14.45
N ALA A 212 -0.98 9.87 15.61
CA ALA A 212 -0.11 8.87 16.23
C ALA A 212 0.02 7.61 15.35
N GLN A 213 -1.11 7.07 14.87
CA GLN A 213 -1.11 5.90 13.98
C GLN A 213 -0.37 6.18 12.66
N ARG A 214 -0.58 7.36 12.05
CA ARG A 214 0.13 7.76 10.83
C ARG A 214 1.64 7.87 11.08
N LYS A 215 2.05 8.43 12.23
CA LYS A 215 3.45 8.49 12.63
C LYS A 215 4.07 7.10 12.79
N GLU A 216 3.37 6.17 13.42
CA GLU A 216 3.84 4.78 13.59
C GLU A 216 4.08 4.11 12.24
N LEU A 217 3.14 4.26 11.30
CA LEU A 217 3.30 3.75 9.92
C LEU A 217 4.51 4.37 9.21
N LEU A 218 4.67 5.69 9.26
CA LEU A 218 5.84 6.37 8.67
C LEU A 218 7.16 5.93 9.33
N THR A 219 7.14 5.62 10.62
CA THR A 219 8.31 5.10 11.34
C THR A 219 8.72 3.72 10.87
N LEU A 220 7.75 2.84 10.56
CA LEU A 220 8.05 1.55 9.96
C LEU A 220 8.68 1.71 8.57
N VAL A 221 8.10 2.57 7.72
CA VAL A 221 8.65 2.84 6.38
C VAL A 221 10.06 3.42 6.46
N ALA A 222 10.29 4.40 7.34
CA ALA A 222 11.62 4.98 7.56
C ALA A 222 12.64 3.92 7.95
N ARG A 223 12.26 3.02 8.86
CA ARG A 223 13.12 1.93 9.31
C ARG A 223 13.46 0.94 8.19
N GLU A 224 12.49 0.55 7.38
CA GLU A 224 12.71 -0.33 6.23
C GLU A 224 13.66 0.31 5.21
N LEU A 225 13.51 1.61 4.94
CA LEU A 225 14.43 2.36 4.09
C LEU A 225 15.85 2.38 4.67
N GLU A 226 15.98 2.67 5.97
CA GLU A 226 17.28 2.74 6.65
C GLU A 226 18.01 1.39 6.74
N GLU A 227 17.28 0.29 6.92
CA GLU A 227 17.85 -1.06 6.99
C GLU A 227 18.29 -1.58 5.60
N GLY A 228 17.88 -0.93 4.51
CA GLY A 228 18.25 -1.29 3.13
C GLY A 228 19.73 -1.16 2.80
N ALA A 229 20.23 -1.99 1.88
CA ALA A 229 21.63 -2.01 1.47
C ALA A 229 22.09 -0.66 0.86
N ILE A 230 21.24 -0.03 0.05
CA ILE A 230 21.48 1.28 -0.54
C ILE A 230 21.63 2.37 0.52
N ALA A 231 20.74 2.38 1.53
CA ALA A 231 20.88 3.28 2.68
C ALA A 231 22.18 3.02 3.45
N GLY A 232 22.59 1.75 3.57
CA GLY A 232 23.90 1.38 4.08
C GLY A 232 25.05 2.04 3.31
N MET A 233 25.01 2.04 1.98
CA MET A 233 26.02 2.69 1.14
C MET A 233 26.02 4.21 1.28
N LEU A 234 24.84 4.84 1.32
CA LEU A 234 24.71 6.29 1.57
C LEU A 234 25.31 6.69 2.92
N ARG A 235 25.17 5.85 3.97
CA ARG A 235 25.81 6.09 5.27
C ARG A 235 27.34 5.96 5.25
N LEU A 236 27.90 5.15 4.36
CA LEU A 236 29.35 4.97 4.26
C LEU A 236 30.03 6.20 3.63
N ALA A 237 29.33 6.90 2.74
CA ALA A 237 29.83 8.10 2.08
C ALA A 237 28.74 9.17 1.99
N PRO A 238 28.35 9.79 3.12
CA PRO A 238 27.24 10.76 3.15
C PRO A 238 27.55 12.04 2.35
N ASP A 239 28.81 12.44 2.29
CA ASP A 239 29.24 13.67 1.62
C ASP A 239 29.52 13.49 0.11
N ASP A 240 29.89 12.27 -0.31
CA ASP A 240 30.18 11.94 -1.71
C ASP A 240 29.77 10.49 -2.06
N PRO A 241 28.46 10.22 -2.16
CA PRO A 241 27.97 8.90 -2.56
C PRO A 241 28.41 8.50 -3.97
N ASP A 242 28.51 9.47 -4.88
CA ASP A 242 28.86 9.25 -6.28
C ASP A 242 30.31 8.77 -6.40
N GLY A 243 31.23 9.37 -5.63
CA GLY A 243 32.62 8.97 -5.53
C GLY A 243 32.80 7.57 -4.96
N LEU A 244 31.98 7.16 -3.99
CA LEU A 244 31.96 5.78 -3.48
C LEU A 244 31.64 4.79 -4.61
N LEU A 245 30.64 5.08 -5.45
CA LEU A 245 30.32 4.23 -6.59
C LEU A 245 31.47 4.16 -7.60
N ASP A 246 32.20 5.26 -7.81
CA ASP A 246 33.36 5.26 -8.71
C ASP A 246 34.53 4.44 -8.16
N GLU A 247 34.76 4.48 -6.85
CA GLU A 247 35.75 3.61 -6.19
C GLU A 247 35.40 2.13 -6.36
N ILE A 248 34.14 1.76 -6.11
CA ILE A 248 33.66 0.38 -6.27
C ILE A 248 33.78 -0.03 -7.74
N ALA A 249 33.36 0.82 -8.69
CA ALA A 249 33.51 0.55 -10.11
C ALA A 249 34.97 0.34 -10.52
N GLY A 250 35.90 1.07 -9.90
CA GLY A 250 37.35 0.88 -10.11
C GLY A 250 37.83 -0.49 -9.66
N LYS A 251 37.40 -0.95 -8.47
CA LYS A 251 37.72 -2.29 -7.96
C LYS A 251 37.14 -3.39 -8.87
N LEU A 252 35.87 -3.27 -9.24
CA LEU A 252 35.21 -4.22 -10.14
C LEU A 252 35.90 -4.31 -11.50
N ARG A 253 36.35 -3.18 -12.07
CA ARG A 253 37.12 -3.19 -13.33
C ARG A 253 38.47 -3.90 -13.20
N SER A 254 39.15 -3.76 -12.06
CA SER A 254 40.38 -4.52 -11.79
C SER A 254 40.10 -6.02 -11.72
N ASP A 255 39.01 -6.41 -11.06
CA ASP A 255 38.60 -7.81 -10.94
C ASP A 255 38.21 -8.42 -12.29
N ILE A 256 37.54 -7.64 -13.15
CA ILE A 256 37.24 -8.01 -14.54
C ILE A 256 38.54 -8.24 -15.31
N ALA A 257 39.49 -7.31 -15.25
CA ALA A 257 40.76 -7.45 -15.97
C ALA A 257 41.56 -8.69 -15.53
N GLN A 258 41.51 -9.03 -14.23
CA GLN A 258 42.13 -10.25 -13.71
C GLN A 258 41.47 -11.51 -14.29
N ARG A 259 40.14 -11.56 -14.34
CA ARG A 259 39.38 -12.69 -14.90
C ARG A 259 39.58 -12.83 -16.40
N GLU A 260 39.61 -11.73 -17.14
CA GLU A 260 39.91 -11.73 -18.57
C GLU A 260 41.30 -12.31 -18.84
N ALA A 261 42.29 -11.97 -18.01
CA ALA A 261 43.63 -12.56 -18.10
C ALA A 261 43.65 -14.06 -17.76
N GLU A 262 42.87 -14.50 -16.76
CA GLU A 262 42.72 -15.92 -16.42
C GLU A 262 42.09 -16.71 -17.57
N LEU A 263 40.98 -16.21 -18.12
CA LEU A 263 40.30 -16.82 -19.26
C LEU A 263 41.23 -16.91 -20.46
N ALA A 264 41.93 -15.82 -20.80
CA ALA A 264 42.90 -15.81 -21.89
C ALA A 264 44.03 -16.84 -21.68
N ALA A 265 44.52 -16.99 -20.45
CA ALA A 265 45.55 -17.98 -20.13
C ALA A 265 45.06 -19.43 -20.26
N LEU A 266 43.77 -19.69 -19.99
CA LEU A 266 43.15 -21.01 -20.19
C LEU A 266 43.01 -21.31 -21.68
N LEU A 267 42.55 -20.35 -22.47
CA LEU A 267 42.33 -20.51 -23.91
C LEU A 267 43.63 -20.54 -24.73
N ALA A 268 44.71 -19.89 -24.27
CA ALA A 268 45.99 -19.86 -24.98
C ALA A 268 46.83 -21.14 -24.80
N GLN A 269 46.38 -22.09 -23.98
CA GLN A 269 47.04 -23.39 -23.75
C GLN A 269 46.48 -24.51 -24.65
N ASP A 270 45.55 -24.18 -25.54
CA ASP A 270 45.03 -25.03 -26.62
C ASP A 270 45.85 -24.91 -27.91
#